data_AF-A0A9W9WS01-F1
#
_entry.id   AF-A0A9W9WS01-F1
#
_cell.length_a   1.000
_cell.length_b   1.000
_cell.length_c   1.000
_cell.angle_alpha   90.00
_cell.angle_beta   90.00
_cell.angle_gamma   90.00
#
_symmetry.space_group_name_H-M   'P 1'
#
loop_
_entity.id
_entity.type
_entity.pdbx_description
1 polymer ?
#
loop_
_entity_poly.entity_id
_entity_poly.type
_entity_poly.pdbx_seq_one_letter_code
_entity_poly.pdbx_strand_id
1 'polypeptide(L)'
;MEDVFVELFGPAFDEWPMLLRPVLVTGILLMVLAKLFFYIILPVVTIFFILTAVAVLVTDLIWRIWQRFLKKNGNETRKKSDDENRTLAGLRDLEAGGVKS
;
A
#
# COMPACT_ATOMS: atom_id res chain seq x y z
N MET A 1 4.04 -19.52 45.80
CA MET A 1 4.22 -18.43 44.82
C MET A 1 5.70 -18.19 44.57
N GLU A 2 6.54 -18.13 45.60
CA GLU A 2 8.01 -17.99 45.46
C GLU A 2 8.64 -19.08 44.59
N ASP A 3 8.20 -20.34 44.66
CA ASP A 3 8.75 -21.43 43.82
C ASP A 3 8.63 -21.15 42.30
N VAL A 4 7.52 -20.53 41.87
CA VAL A 4 7.29 -20.16 40.45
C VAL A 4 8.21 -19.01 40.04
N PHE A 5 8.49 -18.08 40.94
CA PHE A 5 9.43 -16.99 40.68
C PHE A 5 10.88 -17.49 40.68
N VAL A 6 11.23 -18.42 41.55
CA VAL A 6 12.55 -19.08 41.56
C VAL A 6 12.76 -19.91 40.29
N GLU A 7 11.71 -20.56 39.77
CA GLU A 7 11.76 -21.27 38.49
C GLU A 7 11.93 -20.32 37.28
N LEU A 8 11.25 -19.17 37.26
CA LEU A 8 11.34 -18.19 36.17
C LEU A 8 12.60 -17.30 36.20
N PHE A 9 13.06 -16.91 37.39
CA PHE A 9 14.12 -15.93 37.59
C PHE A 9 15.42 -16.55 38.14
N GLY A 10 15.38 -17.83 38.49
CA GLY A 10 16.51 -18.59 39.02
C GLY A 10 16.60 -18.57 40.56
N PRO A 11 17.44 -19.44 41.15
CA PRO A 11 17.64 -19.55 42.61
C PRO A 11 18.16 -18.26 43.22
N ALA A 12 18.83 -17.44 42.41
CA ALA A 12 19.29 -16.13 42.82
C ALA A 12 18.13 -15.22 43.27
N PHE A 13 16.88 -15.40 42.82
CA PHE A 13 15.75 -14.55 43.19
C PHE A 13 15.53 -14.45 44.72
N ASP A 14 15.82 -15.53 45.46
CA ASP A 14 15.67 -15.56 46.92
C ASP A 14 16.80 -14.85 47.68
N GLU A 15 17.91 -14.55 47.02
CA GLU A 15 19.03 -13.82 47.62
C GLU A 15 18.78 -12.30 47.64
N TRP A 16 17.74 -11.82 46.94
CA TRP A 16 17.50 -10.39 46.76
C TRP A 16 16.59 -9.86 47.85
N PRO A 17 16.77 -8.59 48.28
CA PRO A 17 15.93 -7.97 49.29
C PRO A 17 14.46 -8.02 48.88
N MET A 18 13.60 -8.49 49.78
CA MET A 18 12.18 -8.76 49.51
C MET A 18 11.43 -7.55 48.93
N LEU A 19 11.80 -6.34 49.33
CA LEU A 19 11.23 -5.08 48.83
C LEU A 19 11.64 -4.74 47.38
N LEU A 20 12.79 -5.24 46.91
CA LEU A 20 13.31 -4.99 45.55
C LEU A 20 12.83 -6.02 44.52
N ARG A 21 12.51 -7.23 44.96
CA ARG A 21 11.96 -8.31 44.12
C ARG A 21 10.80 -7.86 43.22
N PRO A 22 9.73 -7.18 43.72
CA PRO A 22 8.61 -6.78 42.86
C PRO A 22 8.99 -5.74 41.79
N VAL A 23 9.93 -4.83 42.10
CA VAL A 23 10.41 -3.83 41.14
C VAL A 23 11.20 -4.49 40.01
N LEU A 24 12.04 -5.47 40.34
CA LEU A 24 12.84 -6.22 39.36
C LEU A 24 11.97 -7.09 38.46
N VAL A 25 11.00 -7.80 39.03
CA VAL A 25 10.01 -8.57 38.27
C VAL A 25 9.28 -7.67 37.27
N THR A 26 8.85 -6.48 37.72
CA THR A 26 8.17 -5.50 36.85
C THR A 26 9.09 -5.02 35.73
N GLY A 27 10.36 -4.73 36.04
CA GLY A 27 11.36 -4.31 35.05
C GLY A 27 11.64 -5.39 34.00
N ILE A 28 11.81 -6.64 34.42
CA ILE A 28 12.03 -7.76 33.51
C ILE A 28 10.78 -8.02 32.67
N LEU A 29 9.59 -7.96 33.27
CA LEU A 29 8.32 -8.12 32.55
C LEU A 29 8.19 -7.05 31.45
N LEU A 30 8.49 -5.78 31.76
CA LEU A 30 8.52 -4.70 30.79
C LEU A 30 9.54 -4.93 29.68
N MET A 31 10.74 -5.43 30.02
CA MET A 31 11.78 -5.74 29.04
C MET A 31 11.34 -6.87 28.09
N VAL A 32 10.72 -7.93 28.62
CA VAL A 32 10.16 -9.02 27.81
C VAL A 32 9.02 -8.52 26.92
N LEU A 33 8.13 -7.68 27.45
CA LEU A 33 7.03 -7.09 26.69
C LEU A 33 7.55 -6.20 25.55
N ALA A 34 8.54 -5.35 25.84
CA ALA A 34 9.18 -4.50 24.85
C ALA A 34 9.84 -5.35 23.75
N LYS A 35 10.54 -6.42 24.14
CA LYS A 35 11.13 -7.37 23.19
C LYS A 35 10.06 -8.00 22.31
N LEU A 36 8.94 -8.45 22.89
CA LEU A 36 7.82 -9.01 22.13
C LEU A 36 7.28 -7.99 21.11
N PHE A 37 7.12 -6.73 21.52
CA PHE A 37 6.65 -5.66 20.66
C PHE A 37 7.60 -5.41 19.48
N PHE A 38 8.90 -5.30 19.72
CA PHE A 38 9.88 -5.03 18.66
C PHE A 38 10.15 -6.23 17.75
N TYR A 39 10.10 -7.46 18.27
CA TYR A 39 10.41 -8.66 17.48
C TYR A 39 9.20 -9.27 16.78
N ILE A 40 7.98 -9.01 17.23
CA ILE A 40 6.76 -9.57 16.64
C ILE A 40 5.87 -8.48 16.06
N ILE A 41 5.45 -7.53 16.88
CA ILE A 41 4.44 -6.54 16.46
C ILE A 41 5.01 -5.60 15.40
N LEU A 42 6.19 -5.04 15.65
CA LEU A 42 6.85 -4.11 14.74
C LEU A 42 7.09 -4.70 13.34
N PRO A 43 7.67 -5.91 13.17
CA PRO A 43 7.83 -6.49 11.84
C PRO A 43 6.51 -6.83 11.16
N VAL A 44 5.48 -7.28 11.90
CA VAL A 44 4.15 -7.53 11.33
C VAL A 44 3.54 -6.25 10.79
N VAL A 45 3.56 -5.16 11.58
CA VAL A 45 3.09 -3.84 11.14
C VAL A 45 3.91 -3.35 9.95
N THR A 46 5.22 -3.53 9.97
CA THR A 46 6.12 -3.12 8.87
C THR A 46 5.76 -3.85 7.57
N ILE A 47 5.59 -5.18 7.62
CA ILE A 47 5.18 -5.98 6.46
C ILE A 47 3.82 -5.51 5.93
N PHE A 48 2.86 -5.27 6.84
CA PHE A 48 1.54 -4.79 6.45
C PHE A 48 1.60 -3.43 5.74
N PHE A 49 2.40 -2.49 6.26
CA PHE A 49 2.62 -1.19 5.62
C PHE A 49 3.28 -1.32 4.25
N ILE A 50 4.31 -2.16 4.12
CA ILE A 50 4.99 -2.40 2.84
C ILE A 50 4.00 -3.00 1.82
N LEU A 51 3.25 -4.03 2.20
CA LEU A 51 2.26 -4.65 1.32
C LEU A 51 1.18 -3.66 0.88
N THR A 52 0.69 -2.83 1.81
CA THR A 52 -0.30 -1.80 1.51
C THR A 52 0.26 -0.74 0.56
N ALA A 53 1.50 -0.28 0.80
CA ALA A 53 2.17 0.67 -0.07
C ALA A 53 2.36 0.12 -1.48
N VAL A 54 2.82 -1.14 -1.59
CA VAL A 54 2.96 -1.82 -2.89
C VAL A 54 1.61 -1.96 -3.59
N ALA A 55 0.55 -2.34 -2.87
CA ALA A 55 -0.78 -2.46 -3.45
C ALA A 55 -1.28 -1.10 -3.99
N VAL A 56 -1.08 0.00 -3.26
CA VAL A 56 -1.43 1.34 -3.72
C VAL A 56 -0.66 1.71 -4.99
N LEU A 57 0.65 1.44 -5.04
CA LEU A 57 1.47 1.70 -6.23
C LEU A 57 0.99 0.90 -7.45
N VAL A 58 0.66 -0.38 -7.27
CA VAL A 58 0.11 -1.23 -8.35
C VAL A 58 -1.22 -0.67 -8.84
N THR A 59 -2.09 -0.24 -7.92
CA THR A 59 -3.39 0.32 -8.27
C THR A 59 -3.26 1.63 -9.04
N ASP A 60 -2.33 2.51 -8.63
CA ASP A 60 -2.01 3.75 -9.37
C ASP A 60 -1.45 3.45 -10.78
N LEU A 61 -0.61 2.42 -10.90
CA LEU A 61 -0.06 1.98 -12.19
C LEU A 61 -1.17 1.48 -13.14
N ILE A 62 -2.06 0.62 -12.66
CA ILE A 62 -3.21 0.13 -13.42
C ILE A 62 -4.10 1.33 -13.82
N TRP A 63 -4.37 2.25 -12.90
CA TRP A 63 -5.16 3.44 -13.16
C TRP A 63 -4.54 4.32 -14.26
N ARG A 64 -3.23 4.56 -14.22
CA ARG A 64 -2.51 5.32 -15.25
C ARG A 64 -2.53 4.63 -16.61
N ILE A 65 -2.35 3.31 -16.64
CA ILE A 65 -2.44 2.52 -17.88
C ILE A 65 -3.86 2.63 -18.45
N TRP A 66 -4.87 2.48 -17.61
CA TRP A 66 -6.27 2.61 -18.00
C TRP A 66 -6.60 3.99 -18.56
N GLN A 67 -6.14 5.06 -17.89
CA GLN A 67 -6.30 6.43 -18.40
C GLN A 67 -5.62 6.62 -19.76
N ARG A 68 -4.42 6.09 -19.96
CA ARG A 68 -3.74 6.16 -21.27
C ARG A 68 -4.52 5.40 -22.35
N PHE A 69 -5.07 4.24 -22.01
CA PHE A 69 -5.85 3.43 -22.94
C PHE A 69 -7.17 4.13 -23.33
N LEU A 70 -7.90 4.68 -22.35
CA LEU A 70 -9.10 5.47 -22.59
C LEU A 70 -8.82 6.71 -23.44
N LYS A 71 -7.73 7.43 -23.16
CA LYS A 71 -7.35 8.63 -23.91
C LYS A 71 -6.94 8.31 -25.35
N LYS A 72 -6.32 7.14 -25.57
CA LYS A 72 -5.99 6.63 -26.91
C LYS A 72 -7.26 6.32 -27.72
N ASN A 73 -8.21 5.56 -27.14
CA ASN A 73 -9.48 5.26 -27.81
C ASN A 73 -10.32 6.50 -28.11
N GLY A 74 -10.33 7.50 -27.21
CA GLY A 74 -11.03 8.77 -27.44
C GLY A 74 -10.43 9.60 -28.58
N ASN A 75 -9.10 9.60 -28.72
CA ASN A 75 -8.43 10.30 -29.82
C ASN A 75 -8.60 9.57 -31.16
N GLU A 76 -8.56 8.24 -31.17
CA GLU A 76 -8.77 7.44 -32.39
C GLU A 76 -10.21 7.55 -32.90
N THR A 77 -11.21 7.52 -32.00
CA THR A 77 -12.62 7.73 -32.38
C THR A 77 -12.90 9.16 -32.85
N ARG A 78 -12.31 10.17 -32.20
CA ARG A 78 -12.44 11.57 -32.63
C ARG A 78 -11.79 11.86 -33.98
N LYS A 79 -10.61 11.29 -34.25
CA LYS A 79 -9.97 11.41 -35.58
C LYS A 79 -10.81 10.78 -36.68
N LYS A 80 -11.37 9.60 -36.41
CA LYS A 80 -12.21 8.89 -37.38
C LYS A 80 -13.46 9.70 -37.73
N SER A 81 -14.14 10.29 -36.75
CA SER A 81 -15.33 11.10 -37.03
C SER A 81 -15.01 12.39 -37.80
N ASP A 82 -13.89 13.05 -37.51
CA ASP A 82 -13.49 14.28 -38.22
C ASP A 82 -13.14 14.01 -39.69
N ASP A 83 -12.43 12.91 -39.98
CA ASP A 83 -12.12 12.53 -41.36
C ASP A 83 -13.37 12.12 -42.14
N GLU A 84 -14.30 11.42 -41.50
CA GLU A 84 -15.59 11.02 -42.09
C GLU A 84 -16.47 12.25 -42.39
N ASN A 85 -16.50 13.21 -41.47
CA ASN A 85 -17.25 14.45 -41.66
C ASN A 85 -16.64 15.35 -42.74
N ARG A 86 -15.30 15.39 -42.85
CA ARG A 86 -14.58 16.07 -43.94
C ARG A 86 -14.80 15.43 -45.29
N THR A 87 -14.80 14.10 -45.37
CA THR A 87 -15.08 13.38 -46.62
C THR A 87 -16.53 13.56 -47.05
N LEU A 88 -17.49 13.51 -46.13
CA LEU A 88 -18.89 13.81 -46.42
C LEU A 88 -19.10 15.27 -46.86
N ALA A 89 -18.40 16.23 -46.25
CA ALA A 89 -18.45 17.63 -46.67
C ALA A 89 -17.87 17.83 -48.08
N GLY A 90 -16.75 17.18 -48.41
CA GLY A 90 -16.15 17.24 -49.75
C GLY A 90 -17.01 16.55 -50.83
N LEU A 91 -17.68 15.44 -50.49
CA LEU A 91 -18.62 14.78 -51.39
C LEU A 91 -19.86 15.64 -51.65
N ARG A 92 -20.40 16.32 -50.62
CA ARG A 92 -21.48 17.31 -50.80
C ARG A 92 -21.08 18.50 -51.67
N ASP A 93 -19.84 18.96 -51.54
CA ASP A 93 -19.32 20.06 -52.36
C ASP A 93 -19.18 19.63 -53.84
N LEU A 94 -18.77 18.38 -54.09
CA LEU A 94 -18.72 17.79 -55.44
C LEU A 94 -20.12 17.54 -56.03
N GLU A 95 -21.08 17.09 -55.22
CA GLU A 95 -22.47 16.86 -55.64
C GLU A 95 -23.22 18.16 -55.91
N ALA A 96 -22.87 19.25 -55.21
CA ALA A 96 -23.37 20.60 -55.45
C ALA A 96 -22.73 21.29 -56.67
N GLY A 97 -21.88 20.61 -57.44
CA GLY A 97 -21.22 21.17 -58.61
C GLY A 97 -20.03 22.06 -58.29
N GLY A 98 -19.40 21.87 -57.12
CA GLY A 98 -18.18 22.55 -56.68
C GLY A 98 -16.96 22.16 -57.52
N VAL A 99 -16.91 22.63 -58.76
CA VAL A 99 -15.67 22.81 -59.51
C VAL A 99 -14.98 24.02 -58.90
N LYS A 100 -13.96 23.80 -58.07
CA LYS A 100 -12.98 24.85 -57.79
C LYS A 100 -11.92 24.84 -58.87
N SER A 101 -11.68 26.02 -59.45
CA SER A 101 -10.50 26.34 -60.26
C SER A 101 -9.21 26.05 -59.51
#